data_AF-A0A6N6SJD7-F1
#
_entry.id   AF-A0A6N6SJD7-F1
#
_cell.length_a   1.000
_cell.length_b   1.000
_cell.length_c   1.000
_cell.angle_alpha   90.00
_cell.angle_beta   90.00
_cell.angle_gamma   90.00
#
_symmetry.space_group_name_H-M   'P 1'
#
loop_
_entity.id
_entity.type
_entity.pdbx_description
1 polymer ?
#
loop_
_entity_poly.entity_id
_entity_poly.type
_entity_poly.pdbx_seq_one_letter_code
_entity_poly.pdbx_strand_id
1 'polypeptide(L)'
;MKKSYKKNILITLVIFMIFGAVIYIVIITNIEMNRLTRTADDLKSSIKIEQSTVKQNRAVLDKLISKEYLMPIVAKKFDLRESDDSIAPLVISADEIKELEEKINTISE
;
A
#
# COMPACT_ATOMS: atom_id res chain seq x y z
N MET A 1 20.46 -29.74 61.93
CA MET A 1 20.27 -30.09 60.49
C MET A 1 18.89 -29.73 59.90
N LYS A 2 17.77 -29.78 60.64
CA LYS A 2 16.41 -29.52 60.09
C LYS A 2 16.15 -28.10 59.54
N LYS A 3 16.85 -27.05 60.01
CA LYS A 3 16.64 -25.65 59.55
C LYS A 3 17.18 -25.38 58.14
N SER A 4 18.25 -26.07 57.72
CA SER A 4 18.87 -25.84 56.39
C SER A 4 18.05 -26.40 55.24
N TYR A 5 17.36 -27.54 55.47
CA TYR A 5 16.56 -28.21 54.45
C TYR A 5 15.34 -27.38 54.03
N LYS A 6 14.67 -26.74 55.00
CA LYS A 6 13.53 -25.84 54.73
C LYS A 6 13.95 -24.63 53.88
N LYS A 7 15.15 -24.07 54.13
CA LYS A 7 15.70 -22.96 53.34
C LYS A 7 16.01 -23.39 51.90
N ASN A 8 16.59 -24.58 51.70
CA ASN A 8 16.87 -25.10 50.36
C ASN A 8 15.59 -25.41 49.58
N ILE A 9 14.58 -26.02 50.20
CA ILE A 9 13.28 -26.28 49.55
C ILE A 9 12.60 -24.98 49.12
N LEU A 10 12.64 -23.95 49.97
CA LEU A 10 12.06 -22.64 49.64
C LEU A 10 12.76 -22.02 48.42
N ILE A 11 14.09 -22.06 48.37
CA ILE A 11 14.87 -21.55 47.24
C ILE A 11 14.56 -22.32 45.96
N THR A 12 14.49 -23.65 46.02
CA THR A 12 14.11 -24.48 44.87
C THR A 12 12.72 -24.16 44.35
N LEU A 13 11.75 -23.95 45.24
CA LEU A 13 10.37 -23.56 44.87
C LEU A 13 10.34 -22.21 44.14
N VAL A 14 11.09 -21.23 44.62
CA VAL A 14 11.20 -19.91 43.98
C VAL A 14 11.83 -20.03 42.59
N ILE A 15 12.91 -20.80 42.46
CA ILE A 15 13.56 -21.04 41.17
C ILE A 15 12.61 -21.73 40.19
N PHE A 16 11.84 -22.72 40.66
CA PHE A 16 10.89 -23.44 39.83
C PHE A 16 9.76 -22.54 39.34
N MET A 17 9.27 -21.62 40.19
CA MET A 17 8.30 -20.59 39.79
C MET A 17 8.86 -19.64 38.73
N ILE A 18 10.11 -19.19 38.89
CA ILE A 18 10.75 -18.31 37.90
C ILE A 18 10.93 -19.04 36.57
N PHE A 19 11.41 -20.29 36.60
CA PHE A 19 11.54 -21.10 35.39
C PHE A 19 10.21 -21.33 34.69
N GLY A 20 9.14 -21.62 35.45
CA GLY A 20 7.80 -21.76 34.91
C GLY A 20 7.30 -20.49 34.22
N ALA A 21 7.53 -19.32 34.84
CA ALA A 21 7.15 -18.03 34.28
C ALA A 21 7.92 -17.72 32.98
N VAL A 22 9.22 -17.99 32.93
CA VAL A 22 10.04 -17.79 31.71
C VAL A 22 9.57 -18.69 30.59
N ILE A 23 9.32 -19.98 30.87
CA ILE A 23 8.80 -20.93 29.88
C ILE A 23 7.44 -20.47 29.35
N TYR A 24 6.56 -20.02 30.24
CA TYR A 24 5.24 -19.50 29.86
C TYR A 24 5.34 -18.31 28.90
N ILE A 25 6.18 -17.32 29.23
CA ILE A 25 6.39 -16.13 28.39
C ILE A 25 6.91 -16.55 27.01
N VAL A 26 7.89 -17.45 26.94
CA VAL A 26 8.47 -17.94 25.68
C VAL A 26 7.42 -18.65 24.82
N ILE A 27 6.55 -19.46 25.40
CA ILE A 27 5.49 -20.15 24.65
C ILE A 27 4.48 -19.14 24.10
N ILE A 28 4.02 -18.20 24.94
CA ILE A 28 3.03 -17.20 24.54
C ILE A 28 3.57 -16.30 23.42
N THR A 29 4.78 -15.77 23.56
CA THR A 29 5.40 -14.92 22.52
C THR A 29 5.57 -15.67 21.21
N ASN A 30 5.95 -16.95 21.22
CA ASN A 30 6.05 -17.74 19.98
C ASN A 30 4.67 -17.96 19.32
N ILE A 31 3.61 -18.19 20.10
CA ILE A 31 2.25 -18.35 19.57
C ILE A 31 1.77 -17.03 18.93
N GLU A 32 1.96 -15.91 19.61
CA GLU A 32 1.60 -14.59 19.10
C GLU A 32 2.39 -14.22 17.85
N MET A 33 3.70 -14.49 17.85
CA MET A 33 4.55 -14.22 16.69
C MET A 33 4.12 -15.06 15.48
N ASN A 34 3.75 -16.33 15.67
CA ASN A 34 3.21 -17.16 14.60
C ASN A 34 1.86 -16.64 14.07
N ARG A 35 0.98 -16.14 14.95
CA ARG A 35 -0.28 -15.51 14.53
C ARG A 35 -0.01 -14.25 13.72
N LEU A 36 0.89 -13.40 14.19
CA LEU A 36 1.25 -12.15 13.53
C LEU A 36 1.85 -12.39 12.15
N THR A 37 2.75 -13.38 12.02
CA THR A 37 3.32 -13.78 10.73
C THR A 37 2.25 -14.24 9.74
N ARG A 38 1.29 -15.06 10.19
CA ARG A 38 0.17 -15.48 9.33
C ARG A 38 -0.68 -14.30 8.86
N THR A 39 -1.04 -13.40 9.76
CA THR A 39 -1.80 -12.20 9.40
C THR A 39 -1.02 -11.30 8.45
N ALA A 40 0.30 -11.18 8.62
CA ALA A 40 1.15 -10.43 7.71
C ALA A 40 1.23 -11.06 6.31
N ASP A 41 1.31 -12.39 6.23
CA ASP A 41 1.28 -13.13 4.96
C ASP A 41 -0.07 -12.99 4.25
N ASP A 42 -1.18 -13.05 4.99
CA ASP A 42 -2.53 -12.83 4.46
C ASP A 42 -2.68 -11.41 3.91
N LEU A 43 -2.25 -10.39 4.67
CA LEU A 43 -2.24 -8.98 4.23
C LEU A 43 -1.40 -8.79 2.97
N LYS A 44 -0.21 -9.41 2.91
CA LYS A 44 0.67 -9.35 1.75
C LYS A 44 0.01 -9.98 0.50
N SER A 45 -0.73 -11.07 0.69
CA SER A 45 -1.52 -11.70 -0.38
C SER A 45 -2.62 -10.75 -0.88
N SER A 46 -3.40 -10.15 0.02
CA SER A 46 -4.46 -9.20 -0.31
C SER A 46 -3.93 -7.98 -1.08
N ILE A 47 -2.82 -7.37 -0.62
CA ILE A 47 -2.18 -6.25 -1.33
C ILE A 47 -1.79 -6.66 -2.75
N LYS A 48 -1.27 -7.87 -2.95
CA LYS A 48 -0.86 -8.36 -4.27
C LYS A 48 -2.06 -8.52 -5.21
N ILE A 49 -3.20 -8.97 -4.69
CA ILE A 49 -4.47 -9.07 -5.43
C ILE A 49 -4.94 -7.66 -5.82
N GLU A 50 -4.99 -6.74 -4.87
CA GLU A 50 -5.41 -5.35 -5.13
C GLU A 50 -4.52 -4.67 -6.16
N GLN A 51 -3.20 -4.83 -6.09
CA GLN A 51 -2.27 -4.32 -7.10
C GLN A 51 -2.54 -4.90 -8.49
N SER A 52 -2.92 -6.17 -8.58
CA SER A 52 -3.33 -6.79 -9.84
C SER A 52 -4.61 -6.15 -10.38
N THR A 53 -5.61 -5.95 -9.52
CA THR A 53 -6.87 -5.28 -9.88
C THR A 53 -6.62 -3.84 -10.35
N VAL A 54 -5.78 -3.08 -9.63
CA VAL A 54 -5.41 -1.70 -10.03
C VAL A 54 -4.72 -1.69 -11.40
N LYS A 55 -3.79 -2.62 -11.67
CA LYS A 55 -3.14 -2.73 -12.97
C LYS A 55 -4.13 -3.07 -14.09
N GLN A 56 -5.06 -3.99 -13.82
CA GLN A 56 -6.11 -4.36 -14.77
C GLN A 56 -7.03 -3.17 -15.06
N ASN A 57 -7.48 -2.47 -14.02
CA ASN A 57 -8.33 -1.28 -14.15
C ASN A 57 -7.61 -0.16 -14.90
N ARG A 58 -6.31 0.04 -14.63
CA ARG A 58 -5.47 0.97 -15.38
C ARG A 58 -5.38 0.58 -16.85
N ALA A 59 -5.18 -0.70 -17.18
CA ALA A 59 -5.17 -1.15 -18.57
C ALA A 59 -6.54 -0.96 -19.26
N VAL A 60 -7.65 -1.12 -18.55
CA VAL A 60 -8.99 -0.82 -19.06
C VAL A 60 -9.16 0.68 -19.31
N LEU A 61 -8.77 1.52 -18.35
CA LEU A 61 -8.78 2.98 -18.48
C LEU A 61 -7.90 3.44 -19.65
N ASP A 62 -6.69 2.90 -19.76
CA ASP A 62 -5.76 3.21 -20.85
C ASP A 62 -6.38 2.84 -22.20
N LYS A 63 -7.10 1.71 -22.31
CA LYS A 63 -7.85 1.35 -23.53
C LYS A 63 -9.01 2.30 -23.83
N LEU A 64 -9.76 2.72 -22.80
CA LEU A 64 -10.86 3.68 -22.96
C LEU A 64 -10.34 5.07 -23.38
N ILE A 65 -9.16 5.45 -22.91
CA ILE A 65 -8.54 6.74 -23.15
C ILE A 65 -7.72 6.74 -24.45
N SER A 66 -7.08 5.62 -24.81
CA SER A 66 -6.25 5.52 -26.00
C SER A 66 -7.12 5.49 -27.27
N LYS A 67 -7.28 6.67 -27.86
CA LYS A 67 -7.55 6.95 -29.27
C LYS A 67 -8.96 6.76 -29.83
N GLU A 68 -9.84 5.93 -29.27
CA GLU A 68 -11.15 5.70 -29.93
C GLU A 68 -12.30 6.60 -29.45
N TYR A 69 -12.29 7.09 -28.20
CA TYR A 69 -13.44 7.85 -27.66
C TYR A 69 -13.15 9.30 -27.30
N LEU A 70 -11.94 9.65 -26.83
CA LEU A 70 -11.65 11.04 -26.43
C LEU A 70 -11.19 11.92 -27.59
N MET A 71 -10.47 11.38 -28.58
CA MET A 71 -9.96 12.19 -29.70
C MET A 71 -11.09 12.80 -30.54
N PRO A 72 -12.18 12.08 -30.88
CA PRO A 72 -13.32 12.68 -31.57
C PRO A 72 -14.11 13.66 -30.71
N ILE A 73 -14.21 13.42 -29.40
CA ILE A 73 -14.97 14.29 -28.48
C ILE A 73 -14.23 15.59 -28.21
N VAL A 74 -12.89 15.54 -28.08
CA VAL A 74 -12.04 16.71 -27.94
C VAL A 74 -11.96 17.50 -29.25
N ALA A 75 -11.79 16.84 -30.40
CA ALA A 75 -11.83 17.50 -31.71
C ALA A 75 -13.18 18.21 -31.96
N LYS A 76 -14.29 17.59 -31.55
CA LYS A 76 -15.65 18.13 -31.75
C LYS A 76 -16.05 19.23 -30.75
N LYS A 77 -15.44 19.29 -29.55
CA LYS A 77 -15.70 20.35 -28.55
C LYS A 77 -14.71 21.52 -28.62
N PHE A 78 -13.50 21.32 -29.14
CA PHE A 78 -12.44 22.34 -29.15
C PHE A 78 -12.09 22.89 -30.54
N ASP A 79 -12.86 22.57 -31.59
CA ASP A 79 -12.65 23.03 -32.97
C ASP A 79 -11.18 22.88 -33.44
N LEU A 80 -10.54 21.79 -33.00
CA LEU A 80 -9.18 21.46 -33.42
C LEU A 80 -9.28 20.88 -34.83
N ARG A 81 -9.12 21.76 -35.82
CA ARG A 81 -8.97 21.36 -37.23
C ARG A 81 -7.80 20.38 -37.33
N GLU A 82 -8.07 19.16 -37.79
CA GLU A 82 -7.04 18.28 -38.33
C GLU A 82 -6.43 19.02 -39.52
N SER A 83 -5.23 19.60 -39.33
CA SER A 83 -4.42 20.01 -40.47
C SER A 83 -3.84 18.75 -41.07
N ASP A 84 -4.25 18.45 -42.29
CA ASP A 84 -3.57 17.50 -43.15
C ASP A 84 -2.06 17.75 -43.12
N ASP A 85 -1.33 16.66 -42.99
CA ASP A 85 0.11 16.51 -43.15
C ASP A 85 1.07 16.99 -42.04
N SER A 86 1.88 16.00 -41.66
CA SER A 86 3.19 16.07 -41.01
C SER A 86 3.26 15.90 -39.49
N ILE A 87 4.09 14.92 -39.15
CA ILE A 87 4.60 14.53 -37.84
C ILE A 87 5.19 15.77 -37.15
N ALA A 88 4.46 16.37 -36.21
CA ALA A 88 5.02 17.35 -35.28
C ALA A 88 4.57 17.00 -33.86
N PRO A 89 5.48 16.89 -32.88
CA PRO A 89 5.09 16.69 -31.50
C PRO A 89 4.24 17.87 -31.05
N LEU A 90 3.14 17.59 -30.35
CA LEU A 90 2.29 18.58 -29.68
C LEU A 90 3.16 19.41 -28.72
N VAL A 91 3.68 20.54 -29.19
CA VAL A 91 4.30 21.55 -28.34
C VAL A 91 3.17 22.43 -27.86
N ILE A 92 2.57 22.05 -26.73
CA ILE A 92 1.73 22.96 -25.95
C ILE A 92 2.65 24.11 -25.54
N SER A 93 2.24 25.34 -25.86
CA SER A 93 3.06 26.51 -25.56
C SER A 93 3.12 26.71 -24.04
N ALA A 94 4.27 27.14 -23.51
CA ALA A 94 4.46 27.33 -22.06
C ALA A 94 3.44 28.31 -21.45
N ASP A 95 2.89 29.19 -22.28
CA ASP A 95 1.86 30.16 -21.90
C ASP A 95 0.50 29.48 -21.63
N GLU A 96 0.13 28.45 -22.39
CA GLU A 96 -1.11 27.68 -22.19
C GLU A 96 -1.06 26.83 -20.92
N ILE A 97 0.12 26.32 -20.55
CA ILE A 97 0.31 25.59 -19.28
C ILE A 97 0.12 26.53 -18.09
N LYS A 98 0.61 27.77 -18.21
CA LYS A 98 0.51 28.77 -17.15
C LYS A 98 -0.94 29.21 -16.92
N GLU A 99 -1.71 29.38 -17.99
CA GLU A 99 -3.14 29.70 -17.90
C GLU A 99 -3.96 28.53 -17.29
N LEU A 100 -3.54 27.29 -17.53
CA LEU A 100 -4.13 26.09 -16.91
C LEU A 100 -3.80 25.99 -15.41
N GLU A 101 -2.55 26.26 -15.01
CA GLU A 101 -2.15 26.28 -13.60
C GLU A 101 -2.89 27.38 -12.81
N GLU A 102 -3.10 28.55 -13.42
CA GLU A 102 -3.81 29.65 -12.79
C GLU A 102 -5.30 29.31 -12.55
N LYS A 103 -5.95 28.67 -13.55
CA LYS A 103 -7.33 28.18 -13.43
C LYS A 103 -7.49 27.07 -12.39
N ILE A 104 -6.49 26.20 -12.22
CA ILE A 104 -6.50 25.16 -11.19
C ILE A 104 -6.39 25.79 -9.80
N ASN A 105 -5.54 26.80 -9.62
CA ASN A 105 -5.39 27.48 -8.34
C ASN A 105 -6.64 28.27 -7.93
N THR A 106 -7.40 28.83 -8.87
CA THR A 106 -8.65 29.54 -8.55
C THR A 106 -9.78 28.60 -8.11
N ILE A 107 -9.70 27.30 -8.42
CA ILE A 107 -10.68 26.29 -7.97
C ILE A 107 -10.33 25.77 -6.56
N SER A 108 -9.10 26.01 -6.10
CA SER A 108 -8.61 25.54 -4.80
C SER A 108 -8.74 26.57 -3.66
N GLU A 109 -9.22 27.79 -3.95
CA GLU A 109 -9.73 28.76 -2.96
C GLU A 109 -11.26 28.64 -2.83
#